data_AF-A0A937IFN6-F1
#
_entry.id   AF-A0A937IFN6-F1
#
_cell.length_a   1.000
_cell.length_b   1.000
_cell.length_c   1.000
_cell.angle_alpha   90.00
_cell.angle_beta   90.00
_cell.angle_gamma   90.00
#
_symmetry.space_group_name_H-M   'P 1'
#
loop_
_entity.id
_entity.type
_entity.pdbx_description
1 polymer ?
#
loop_
_entity_poly.entity_id
_entity_poly.type
_entity_poly.pdbx_seq_one_letter_code
_entity_poly.pdbx_strand_id
1 'polypeptide(L)'
;MPVVNWRYLLSAVFGLSIRIASLFAIVALLGMFLQMLVVAYPILAPSTLVSSQSMSAPRQYQEGLNRGSAERVERLEFIVSENWQLQGVKGDEWSWVQPSSGLRLEASELPKDWLFADAVGNNKGLVIFANDTLHHFHYLSSDQAGDAPRAGLVQAHPFTGMIRLLVGHPRLPVVAIAGSDNKLQVVDFRDSDALLSIALEQPPDALVWRTTAQLDVLADGQTSAYEFTTTDIGGAWSRLFTPIQYEGYERPSLLWLPLPAAEEAEPKYSLVPLLFGTLKAALLALIFAIPLSMGAAI
;
A
#
# COMPACT_ATOMS: atom_id res chain seq x y z
N MET A 1 42.22 -28.28 -58.73
CA MET A 1 42.19 -27.48 -57.49
C MET A 1 40.81 -26.83 -57.42
N PRO A 2 39.99 -27.03 -56.37
CA PRO A 2 38.66 -26.43 -56.32
C PRO A 2 38.80 -24.92 -56.11
N VAL A 3 38.18 -24.14 -56.99
CA VAL A 3 38.08 -22.68 -56.82
C VAL A 3 37.13 -22.44 -55.66
N VAL A 4 37.69 -22.18 -54.48
CA VAL A 4 36.88 -21.78 -53.32
C VAL A 4 36.12 -20.52 -53.72
N ASN A 5 34.79 -20.60 -53.66
CA ASN A 5 33.92 -19.50 -54.05
C ASN A 5 34.00 -18.41 -52.97
N TRP A 6 35.02 -17.55 -53.09
CA TRP A 6 35.39 -16.50 -52.14
C TRP A 6 34.21 -15.61 -51.71
N ARG A 7 33.25 -15.39 -52.64
CA ARG A 7 32.02 -14.65 -52.38
C ARG A 7 31.11 -15.35 -51.36
N TYR A 8 30.99 -16.68 -51.44
CA TYR A 8 30.20 -17.46 -50.49
C TYR A 8 30.84 -17.40 -49.09
N LEU A 9 32.17 -17.55 -49.04
CA LEU A 9 32.94 -17.51 -47.79
C LEU A 9 32.83 -16.14 -47.11
N LEU A 10 32.97 -15.05 -47.87
CA LEU A 10 32.73 -13.69 -47.37
C LEU A 10 31.29 -13.51 -46.87
N SER A 11 30.26 -13.96 -47.61
CA SER A 11 28.87 -13.83 -47.19
C SER A 11 28.57 -14.59 -45.89
N ALA A 12 29.18 -15.78 -45.71
CA ALA A 12 29.01 -16.57 -44.51
C ALA A 12 29.68 -15.91 -43.29
N VAL A 13 30.87 -15.32 -43.47
CA VAL A 13 31.58 -14.60 -42.40
C VAL A 13 30.84 -13.31 -42.01
N PHE A 14 30.34 -12.53 -42.98
CA PHE A 14 29.53 -11.33 -42.69
C PHE A 14 28.19 -11.70 -42.06
N GLY A 15 27.53 -12.77 -42.52
CA GLY A 15 26.30 -13.25 -41.89
C GLY A 15 26.52 -13.70 -40.44
N LEU A 16 27.64 -14.37 -40.16
CA LEU A 16 28.03 -14.77 -38.81
C LEU A 16 28.33 -13.55 -37.93
N SER A 17 29.07 -12.56 -38.44
CA SER A 17 29.43 -11.37 -37.67
C SER A 17 28.20 -10.54 -37.29
N ILE A 18 27.23 -10.39 -38.21
CA ILE A 18 25.95 -9.71 -37.93
C ILE A 18 25.19 -10.45 -36.83
N ARG A 19 25.08 -11.79 -36.90
CA ARG A 19 24.39 -12.59 -35.88
C ARG A 19 25.05 -12.48 -34.51
N ILE A 20 26.38 -12.49 -34.46
CA ILE A 20 27.14 -12.29 -33.23
C ILE A 20 26.89 -10.90 -32.65
N ALA A 21 26.95 -9.86 -33.49
CA ALA A 21 26.67 -8.48 -33.07
C ALA A 21 25.22 -8.34 -32.54
N SER A 22 24.24 -8.95 -33.21
CA SER A 22 22.85 -8.98 -32.74
C SER A 22 22.69 -9.71 -31.41
N LEU A 23 23.40 -10.82 -31.21
CA LEU A 23 23.40 -11.54 -29.93
C LEU A 23 23.96 -10.68 -28.80
N PHE A 24 25.09 -9.99 -29.03
CA PHE A 24 25.65 -9.06 -28.05
C PHE A 24 24.68 -7.93 -27.71
N ALA A 25 23.99 -7.38 -28.71
CA ALA A 25 22.97 -6.35 -28.48
C ALA A 25 21.83 -6.87 -27.59
N ILE A 26 21.33 -8.09 -27.85
CA ILE A 26 20.28 -8.72 -27.03
C ILE A 26 20.76 -8.94 -25.59
N VAL A 27 21.98 -9.48 -25.42
CA VAL A 27 22.56 -9.70 -24.09
C VAL A 27 22.76 -8.40 -23.34
N ALA A 28 23.21 -7.33 -24.02
CA ALA A 28 23.37 -6.01 -23.43
C ALA A 28 22.01 -5.41 -22.98
N LEU A 29 20.97 -5.54 -23.81
CA LEU A 29 19.61 -5.12 -23.46
C LEU A 29 19.07 -5.89 -22.27
N LEU A 30 19.28 -7.21 -22.22
CA LEU A 30 18.91 -8.05 -21.09
C LEU A 30 19.66 -7.63 -19.82
N GLY A 31 20.97 -7.38 -19.92
CA GLY A 31 21.80 -6.93 -18.81
C GLY A 31 21.34 -5.57 -18.25
N MET A 32 21.02 -4.62 -19.13
CA MET A 32 20.48 -3.31 -18.74
C MET A 32 19.11 -3.46 -18.06
N PHE A 33 18.24 -4.34 -18.57
CA PHE A 33 16.95 -4.63 -17.96
C PHE A 33 17.10 -5.25 -16.56
N LEU A 34 18.02 -6.20 -16.39
CA LEU A 34 18.34 -6.79 -15.10
C LEU A 34 18.89 -5.75 -14.11
N GLN A 35 19.78 -4.87 -14.57
CA GLN A 35 20.28 -3.76 -13.76
C GLN A 35 19.14 -2.83 -13.32
N MET A 36 18.21 -2.51 -14.23
CA MET A 36 17.04 -1.71 -13.92
C MET A 36 16.15 -2.39 -12.87
N LEU A 37 15.94 -3.71 -12.95
CA LEU A 37 15.19 -4.48 -11.94
C LEU A 37 15.88 -4.45 -10.56
N VAL A 38 17.20 -4.56 -10.51
CA VAL A 38 17.95 -4.48 -9.24
C VAL A 38 17.80 -3.09 -8.61
N VAL A 39 17.85 -2.02 -9.42
CA VAL A 39 17.65 -0.65 -8.95
C VAL A 39 16.19 -0.40 -8.53
N ALA A 40 15.22 -1.06 -9.18
CA ALA A 40 13.81 -0.95 -8.85
C ALA A 40 13.39 -1.83 -7.66
N TYR A 41 14.17 -2.86 -7.31
CA TYR A 41 13.85 -3.80 -6.24
C TYR A 41 13.50 -3.13 -4.90
N PRO A 42 14.21 -2.08 -4.43
CA PRO A 42 13.85 -1.37 -3.20
C PRO A 42 12.46 -0.73 -3.21
N ILE A 43 11.84 -0.52 -4.38
CA ILE A 43 10.45 -0.02 -4.52
C ILE A 43 9.45 -1.17 -4.37
N LEU A 44 9.90 -2.40 -4.60
CA LEU A 44 9.08 -3.61 -4.71
C LEU A 44 9.29 -4.58 -3.53
N ALA A 45 10.17 -4.22 -2.60
CA ALA A 45 10.47 -5.03 -1.43
C ALA A 45 9.21 -5.19 -0.55
N PRO A 46 9.00 -6.39 0.03
CA PRO A 46 7.92 -6.65 0.96
C PRO A 46 8.11 -5.87 2.25
N SER A 47 7.01 -5.63 2.94
CA SER A 47 7.02 -5.04 4.28
C SER A 47 7.74 -5.96 5.26
N THR A 48 8.51 -5.38 6.18
CA THR A 48 9.23 -6.12 7.23
C THR A 48 8.98 -5.48 8.58
N LEU A 49 8.98 -6.32 9.62
CA LEU A 49 8.87 -5.90 11.01
C LEU A 49 10.01 -6.53 11.78
N VAL A 50 10.81 -5.71 12.46
CA VAL A 50 11.98 -6.16 13.22
C VAL A 50 11.98 -5.53 14.60
N SER A 51 12.35 -6.28 15.63
CA SER A 51 12.55 -5.70 16.96
C SER A 51 13.76 -4.77 16.94
N SER A 52 13.55 -3.53 17.35
CA SER A 52 14.61 -2.57 17.64
C SER A 52 14.95 -2.64 19.14
N GLN A 53 16.03 -1.97 19.55
CA GLN A 53 16.49 -1.98 20.94
C GLN A 53 15.37 -1.52 21.90
N SER A 54 15.15 -2.29 22.96
CA SER A 54 14.28 -1.89 24.08
C SER A 54 14.91 -0.73 24.83
N MET A 55 14.18 0.36 25.00
CA MET A 55 14.62 1.51 25.80
C MET A 55 13.56 1.80 26.86
N SER A 56 13.99 2.08 28.09
CA SER A 56 13.12 2.62 29.11
C SER A 56 12.61 4.01 28.69
N ALA A 57 11.33 4.11 28.33
CA ALA A 57 10.73 5.39 27.99
C ALA A 57 10.58 6.30 29.24
N PRO A 58 10.67 7.63 29.09
CA PRO A 58 10.39 8.56 30.19
C PRO A 58 8.97 8.37 30.74
N ARG A 59 8.79 8.45 32.07
CA ARG A 59 7.48 8.27 32.72
C ARG A 59 6.36 9.15 32.14
N GLN A 60 6.65 10.40 31.80
CA GLN A 60 5.67 11.31 31.19
C GLN A 60 5.14 10.80 29.84
N TYR A 61 6.00 10.16 29.03
CA TYR A 61 5.58 9.56 27.78
C TYR A 61 4.64 8.39 28.05
N GLN A 62 4.99 7.52 29.01
CA GLN A 62 4.18 6.37 29.42
C GLN A 62 2.80 6.79 29.97
N GLU A 63 2.77 7.83 30.81
CA GLU A 63 1.51 8.38 31.35
C GLU A 63 0.61 8.95 30.23
N GLY A 64 1.20 9.61 29.23
CA GLY A 64 0.47 10.08 28.05
C GLY A 64 -0.14 8.93 27.23
N LEU A 65 0.63 7.86 27.02
CA LEU A 65 0.16 6.66 26.30
C LEU A 65 -0.97 5.95 27.04
N ASN A 66 -0.83 5.77 28.35
CA ASN A 66 -1.83 5.11 29.19
C ASN A 66 -3.15 5.90 29.28
N ARG A 67 -3.07 7.24 29.28
CA ARG A 67 -4.25 8.10 29.27
C ARG A 67 -4.99 8.04 27.93
N GLY A 68 -4.26 8.12 26.83
CA GLY A 68 -4.84 8.06 25.48
C GLY A 68 -5.46 6.70 25.14
N SER A 69 -4.92 5.60 25.68
CA SER A 69 -5.50 4.26 25.52
C SER A 69 -6.78 4.06 26.35
N ALA A 70 -6.89 4.69 27.53
CA ALA A 70 -8.09 4.61 28.37
C ALA A 70 -9.27 5.47 27.84
N GLU A 71 -9.01 6.66 27.28
CA GLU A 71 -10.07 7.52 26.70
C GLU A 71 -10.64 6.98 25.38
N ARG A 72 -9.85 6.20 24.63
CA ARG A 72 -10.18 5.73 23.27
C ARG A 72 -11.23 4.62 23.19
N VAL A 73 -11.72 4.11 24.33
CA VAL A 73 -12.55 2.88 24.37
C VAL A 73 -14.05 3.15 24.23
N GLU A 74 -14.56 4.33 24.57
CA GLU A 74 -16.02 4.58 24.62
C GLU A 74 -16.56 5.40 23.45
N ARG A 75 -15.80 6.38 22.97
CA ARG A 75 -16.17 7.22 21.82
C ARG A 75 -14.96 7.45 20.93
N LEU A 76 -15.12 7.14 19.65
CA LEU A 76 -14.15 7.42 18.61
C LEU A 76 -14.64 8.61 17.78
N GLU A 77 -13.72 9.51 17.48
CA GLU A 77 -13.96 10.67 16.64
C GLU A 77 -12.80 10.80 15.65
N PHE A 78 -13.12 10.82 14.37
CA PHE A 78 -12.16 10.96 13.28
C PHE A 78 -12.51 12.18 12.44
N ILE A 79 -11.53 13.07 12.24
CA ILE A 79 -11.71 14.29 11.43
C ILE A 79 -11.51 13.97 9.95
N VAL A 80 -12.60 13.92 9.20
CA VAL A 80 -12.59 13.62 7.77
C VAL A 80 -12.56 14.93 6.96
N SER A 81 -12.29 14.83 5.66
CA SER A 81 -12.22 15.98 4.75
C SER A 81 -13.48 16.86 4.82
N GLU A 82 -13.33 18.14 4.47
CA GLU A 82 -14.43 19.12 4.39
C GLU A 82 -15.13 19.41 5.73
N ASN A 83 -14.39 19.33 6.84
CA ASN A 83 -14.89 19.55 8.21
C ASN A 83 -15.96 18.56 8.67
N TRP A 84 -16.08 17.41 8.02
CA TRP A 84 -16.90 16.32 8.52
C TRP A 84 -16.15 15.53 9.58
N GLN A 85 -16.88 14.99 10.54
CA GLN A 85 -16.35 14.10 11.56
C GLN A 85 -17.10 12.79 11.52
N LEU A 86 -16.38 11.68 11.59
CA LEU A 86 -16.97 10.38 11.82
C LEU A 86 -16.93 10.09 13.32
N GLN A 87 -18.10 9.91 13.92
CA GLN A 87 -18.23 9.57 15.33
C GLN A 87 -18.80 8.17 15.48
N GLY A 88 -18.15 7.36 16.32
CA GLY A 88 -18.60 6.02 16.68
C GLY A 88 -18.61 5.87 18.18
N VAL A 89 -19.73 5.42 18.74
CA VAL A 89 -19.81 4.98 20.15
C VAL A 89 -19.89 3.47 20.14
N LYS A 90 -19.11 2.81 21.01
CA LYS A 90 -19.05 1.35 21.03
C LYS A 90 -20.43 0.76 21.31
N GLY A 91 -20.93 -0.07 20.40
CA GLY A 91 -22.27 -0.67 20.49
C GLY A 91 -23.42 0.22 19.99
N ASP A 92 -23.11 1.38 19.42
CA ASP A 92 -24.06 2.27 18.74
C ASP A 92 -23.64 2.44 17.26
N GLU A 93 -24.51 3.08 16.48
CA GLU A 93 -24.28 3.32 15.06
C GLU A 93 -23.23 4.42 14.80
N TRP A 94 -22.51 4.26 13.70
CA TRP A 94 -21.62 5.29 13.20
C TRP A 94 -22.42 6.49 12.69
N SER A 95 -21.92 7.69 12.94
CA SER A 95 -22.57 8.92 12.52
C SER A 95 -21.59 9.91 11.90
N TRP A 96 -21.95 10.42 10.73
CA TRP A 96 -21.34 11.59 10.12
C TRP A 96 -21.86 12.85 10.79
N VAL A 97 -20.98 13.65 11.35
CA VAL A 97 -21.29 14.88 12.08
C VAL A 97 -20.60 16.06 11.41
N GLN A 98 -21.36 17.11 11.11
CA GLN A 98 -20.80 18.38 10.64
C GLN A 98 -20.81 19.40 11.79
N PRO A 99 -19.65 19.77 12.38
CA PRO A 99 -19.60 20.61 13.56
C PRO A 99 -20.16 22.03 13.34
N SER A 100 -20.07 22.55 12.13
CA SER A 100 -20.52 23.91 11.80
C SER A 100 -22.05 24.04 11.77
N SER A 101 -22.75 23.00 11.31
CA SER A 101 -24.21 22.99 11.18
C SER A 101 -24.90 22.19 12.29
N GLY A 102 -24.17 21.33 13.00
CA GLY A 102 -24.71 20.35 13.94
C GLY A 102 -25.46 19.20 13.26
N LEU A 103 -25.39 19.09 11.93
CA LEU A 103 -26.03 18.02 11.18
C LEU A 103 -25.41 16.67 11.55
N ARG A 104 -26.27 15.67 11.82
CA ARG A 104 -25.87 14.30 12.11
C ARG A 104 -26.61 13.35 11.18
N LEU A 105 -25.85 12.52 10.46
CA LEU A 105 -26.34 11.54 9.50
C LEU A 105 -25.80 10.15 9.87
N GLU A 106 -26.61 9.12 9.76
CA GLU A 106 -26.18 7.74 10.01
C GLU A 106 -25.23 7.26 8.90
N ALA A 107 -24.09 6.68 9.28
CA ALA A 107 -23.14 6.05 8.37
C ALA A 107 -23.49 4.56 8.21
N SER A 108 -24.62 4.30 7.55
CA SER A 108 -25.20 2.95 7.39
C SER A 108 -24.30 1.94 6.66
N GLU A 109 -23.28 2.43 5.95
CA GLU A 109 -22.29 1.62 5.22
C GLU A 109 -21.27 0.93 6.13
N LEU A 110 -21.14 1.38 7.39
CA LEU A 110 -20.19 0.84 8.36
C LEU A 110 -20.83 -0.25 9.23
N PRO A 111 -20.08 -1.27 9.66
CA PRO A 111 -20.58 -2.32 10.53
C PRO A 111 -20.97 -1.79 11.91
N LYS A 112 -22.13 -2.21 12.40
CA LYS A 112 -22.72 -1.78 13.69
C LYS A 112 -22.08 -2.52 14.89
N ASP A 113 -21.79 -3.82 14.74
CA ASP A 113 -21.22 -4.67 15.80
C ASP A 113 -19.67 -4.63 15.81
N TRP A 114 -19.11 -3.43 15.92
CA TRP A 114 -17.66 -3.24 15.92
C TRP A 114 -17.06 -3.29 17.34
N LEU A 115 -15.85 -3.83 17.45
CA LEU A 115 -15.12 -3.95 18.72
C LEU A 115 -13.95 -2.98 18.82
N PHE A 116 -13.26 -2.76 17.71
CA PHE A 116 -12.13 -1.84 17.59
C PHE A 116 -12.22 -1.11 16.25
N ALA A 117 -11.82 0.16 16.25
CA ALA A 117 -11.62 0.90 15.02
C ALA A 117 -10.50 1.92 15.18
N ASP A 118 -9.78 2.20 14.10
CA ASP A 118 -8.81 3.29 14.04
C ASP A 118 -8.64 3.83 12.63
N ALA A 119 -8.22 5.09 12.55
CA ALA A 119 -7.89 5.74 11.30
C ALA A 119 -6.58 5.21 10.72
N VAL A 120 -6.50 5.17 9.39
CA VAL A 120 -5.30 4.80 8.63
C VAL A 120 -5.09 5.77 7.46
N GLY A 121 -3.88 5.79 6.89
CA GLY A 121 -3.64 6.50 5.63
C GLY A 121 -3.89 8.01 5.72
N ASN A 122 -3.28 8.71 6.68
CA ASN A 122 -3.49 10.15 6.93
C ASN A 122 -4.96 10.51 7.20
N ASN A 123 -5.67 9.65 7.93
CA ASN A 123 -7.10 9.81 8.23
C ASN A 123 -8.01 9.85 6.99
N LYS A 124 -7.55 9.26 5.88
CA LYS A 124 -8.34 9.07 4.65
C LYS A 124 -8.94 7.67 4.55
N GLY A 125 -8.53 6.77 5.44
CA GLY A 125 -9.11 5.46 5.60
C GLY A 125 -9.45 5.15 7.04
N LEU A 126 -10.24 4.10 7.21
CA LEU A 126 -10.71 3.60 8.49
C LEU A 126 -10.62 2.08 8.48
N VAL A 127 -10.05 1.53 9.55
CA VAL A 127 -10.07 0.09 9.78
C VAL A 127 -11.02 -0.19 10.93
N ILE A 128 -11.96 -1.10 10.72
CA ILE A 128 -12.92 -1.55 11.72
C ILE A 128 -12.80 -3.06 11.87
N PHE A 129 -12.62 -3.52 13.11
CA PHE A 129 -12.74 -4.93 13.46
C PHE A 129 -14.17 -5.23 13.92
N ALA A 130 -14.87 -6.05 13.14
CA ALA A 130 -16.24 -6.51 13.41
C ALA A 130 -16.39 -7.94 12.89
N ASN A 131 -17.15 -8.79 13.60
CA ASN A 131 -17.47 -10.16 13.16
C ASN A 131 -16.22 -10.98 12.73
N ASP A 132 -15.18 -10.98 13.56
CA ASP A 132 -13.90 -11.68 13.30
C ASP A 132 -13.20 -11.28 11.99
N THR A 133 -13.53 -10.10 11.47
CA THR A 133 -13.03 -9.59 10.19
C THR A 133 -12.52 -8.16 10.35
N LEU A 134 -11.36 -7.88 9.76
CA LEU A 134 -10.81 -6.53 9.62
C LEU A 134 -11.33 -5.93 8.31
N HIS A 135 -12.19 -4.94 8.43
CA HIS A 135 -12.72 -4.18 7.30
C HIS A 135 -11.93 -2.89 7.12
N HIS A 136 -11.34 -2.72 5.95
CA HIS A 136 -10.65 -1.50 5.56
C HIS A 136 -11.53 -0.69 4.60
N PHE A 137 -11.82 0.56 4.98
CA PHE A 137 -12.61 1.52 4.24
C PHE A 137 -11.76 2.72 3.83
N HIS A 138 -12.05 3.29 2.67
CA HIS A 138 -11.60 4.63 2.29
C HIS A 138 -12.76 5.62 2.39
N TYR A 139 -12.46 6.85 2.79
CA TYR A 139 -13.40 7.94 2.68
C TYR A 139 -13.48 8.39 1.22
N LEU A 140 -14.70 8.44 0.72
CA LEU A 140 -15.04 8.94 -0.61
C LEU A 140 -15.49 10.39 -0.47
N SER A 141 -14.91 11.26 -1.28
CA SER A 141 -15.42 12.63 -1.46
C SER A 141 -16.82 12.57 -2.07
N SER A 142 -17.73 13.42 -1.62
CA SER A 142 -19.03 13.55 -2.27
C SER A 142 -18.90 14.32 -3.59
N ASP A 143 -19.70 13.94 -4.59
CA ASP A 143 -19.79 14.67 -5.86
C ASP A 143 -20.47 16.05 -5.71
N GLN A 144 -21.20 16.28 -4.61
CA GLN A 144 -21.90 17.53 -4.32
C GLN A 144 -21.28 18.24 -3.11
N ALA A 145 -20.98 19.52 -3.27
CA ALA A 145 -20.41 20.33 -2.20
C ALA A 145 -21.38 20.43 -1.00
N GLY A 146 -20.92 19.98 0.17
CA GLY A 146 -21.69 20.04 1.42
C GLY A 146 -22.48 18.76 1.76
N ASP A 147 -22.50 17.77 0.87
CA ASP A 147 -23.02 16.43 1.21
C ASP A 147 -22.06 15.71 2.17
N ALA A 148 -22.61 14.79 2.96
CA ALA A 148 -21.78 13.94 3.81
C ALA A 148 -20.88 13.02 2.98
N PRO A 149 -19.63 12.80 3.43
CA PRO A 149 -18.76 11.80 2.83
C PRO A 149 -19.36 10.40 3.00
N ARG A 150 -18.86 9.45 2.22
CA ARG A 150 -19.23 8.03 2.32
C ARG A 150 -18.01 7.18 2.58
N ALA A 151 -18.17 6.06 3.28
CA ALA A 151 -17.11 5.07 3.41
C ALA A 151 -17.26 3.95 2.37
N GLY A 152 -16.27 3.81 1.49
CA GLY A 152 -16.21 2.71 0.53
C GLY A 152 -15.40 1.54 1.10
N LEU A 153 -15.99 0.35 1.19
CA LEU A 153 -15.25 -0.86 1.58
C LEU A 153 -14.21 -1.19 0.50
N VAL A 154 -12.93 -1.14 0.87
CA VAL A 154 -11.82 -1.49 -0.02
C VAL A 154 -11.53 -2.97 0.07
N GLN A 155 -11.41 -3.47 1.30
CA GLN A 155 -11.01 -4.85 1.55
C GLN A 155 -11.51 -5.33 2.92
N ALA A 156 -11.80 -6.63 3.01
CA ALA A 156 -12.09 -7.31 4.25
C ALA A 156 -11.11 -8.49 4.40
N HIS A 157 -10.43 -8.56 5.54
CA HIS A 157 -9.47 -9.61 5.85
C HIS A 157 -9.94 -10.38 7.10
N PRO A 158 -10.26 -11.69 6.98
CA PRO A 158 -10.60 -12.51 8.14
C PRO A 158 -9.44 -12.53 9.13
N PHE A 159 -9.72 -12.28 10.41
CA PHE A 159 -8.70 -12.24 11.44
C PHE A 159 -9.03 -13.26 12.52
N THR A 160 -8.16 -14.25 12.70
CA THR A 160 -8.32 -15.30 13.71
C THR A 160 -7.51 -14.93 14.95
N GLY A 161 -8.20 -14.52 16.01
CA GLY A 161 -7.57 -14.22 17.30
C GLY A 161 -8.35 -13.18 18.08
N MET A 162 -8.16 -13.17 19.39
CA MET A 162 -8.78 -12.15 20.24
C MET A 162 -7.89 -10.90 20.23
N ILE A 163 -8.39 -9.82 19.66
CA ILE A 163 -7.70 -8.52 19.63
C ILE A 163 -7.79 -7.88 21.03
N ARG A 164 -6.64 -7.48 21.58
CA ARG A 164 -6.57 -6.66 22.80
C ARG A 164 -6.40 -5.18 22.45
N LEU A 165 -5.51 -4.88 21.52
CA LEU A 165 -5.21 -3.52 21.07
C LEU A 165 -5.11 -3.47 19.56
N LEU A 166 -5.59 -2.37 18.98
CA LEU A 166 -5.55 -2.10 17.54
C LEU A 166 -5.19 -0.63 17.31
N VAL A 167 -4.17 -0.40 16.49
CA VAL A 167 -3.69 0.94 16.13
C VAL A 167 -3.35 1.00 14.65
N GLY A 168 -4.00 1.92 13.94
CA GLY A 168 -3.78 2.23 12.55
C GLY A 168 -2.50 3.04 12.33
N HIS A 169 -1.86 2.79 11.20
CA HIS A 169 -0.64 3.48 10.82
C HIS A 169 -0.95 4.92 10.35
N PRO A 170 -0.21 5.93 10.81
CA PRO A 170 -0.54 7.33 10.56
C PRO A 170 -0.54 7.71 9.08
N ARG A 171 0.30 7.07 8.25
CA ARG A 171 0.48 7.41 6.82
C ARG A 171 -0.04 6.38 5.82
N LEU A 172 -0.23 5.14 6.24
CA LEU A 172 -0.40 4.01 5.32
C LEU A 172 -1.64 3.20 5.69
N PRO A 173 -2.24 2.47 4.75
CA PRO A 173 -3.32 1.53 5.04
C PRO A 173 -2.73 0.26 5.68
N VAL A 174 -2.25 0.40 6.91
CA VAL A 174 -1.59 -0.64 7.72
C VAL A 174 -2.16 -0.56 9.12
N VAL A 175 -2.36 -1.71 9.77
CA VAL A 175 -2.80 -1.76 11.16
C VAL A 175 -1.88 -2.67 11.98
N ALA A 176 -1.51 -2.19 13.17
CA ALA A 176 -0.82 -2.97 14.19
C ALA A 176 -1.83 -3.48 15.20
N ILE A 177 -1.75 -4.77 15.49
CA ILE A 177 -2.69 -5.51 16.33
C ILE A 177 -1.89 -6.27 17.37
N ALA A 178 -2.26 -6.12 18.63
CA ALA A 178 -1.79 -7.02 19.68
C ALA A 178 -2.91 -7.98 20.07
N GLY A 179 -2.65 -9.28 19.89
CA GLY A 179 -3.54 -10.35 20.30
C GLY A 179 -3.39 -10.73 21.77
N SER A 180 -4.37 -11.47 22.29
CA SER A 180 -4.28 -12.12 23.61
C SER A 180 -3.24 -13.24 23.67
N ASP A 181 -2.74 -13.69 22.52
CA ASP A 181 -1.69 -14.71 22.39
C ASP A 181 -0.28 -14.13 22.54
N ASN A 182 -0.16 -12.90 23.04
CA ASN A 182 1.07 -12.13 23.15
C ASN A 182 1.81 -12.07 21.80
N LYS A 183 1.10 -11.92 20.69
CA LYS A 183 1.71 -11.61 19.40
C LYS A 183 1.36 -10.22 18.97
N LEU A 184 2.38 -9.52 18.48
CA LEU A 184 2.23 -8.33 17.68
C LEU A 184 2.10 -8.76 16.22
N GLN A 185 0.98 -8.43 15.61
CA GLN A 185 0.72 -8.65 14.20
C GLN A 185 0.57 -7.31 13.49
N VAL A 186 1.18 -7.17 12.32
CA VAL A 186 0.99 -6.00 11.45
C VAL A 186 0.38 -6.51 10.15
N VAL A 187 -0.80 -5.98 9.85
CA VAL A 187 -1.56 -6.28 8.63
C VAL A 187 -1.42 -5.10 7.69
N ASP A 188 -0.83 -5.35 6.52
CA ASP A 188 -0.71 -4.37 5.44
C ASP A 188 -1.83 -4.61 4.43
N PHE A 189 -2.80 -3.69 4.31
CA PHE A 189 -3.92 -3.87 3.39
C PHE A 189 -3.51 -3.75 1.92
N ARG A 190 -2.25 -3.36 1.63
CA ARG A 190 -1.72 -3.40 0.26
C ARG A 190 -1.33 -4.81 -0.15
N ASP A 191 -0.84 -5.61 0.81
CA ASP A 191 -0.48 -7.01 0.65
C ASP A 191 -1.03 -7.83 1.84
N SER A 192 -2.34 -8.10 1.82
CA SER A 192 -3.01 -8.71 2.97
C SER A 192 -2.57 -10.14 3.29
N ASP A 193 -1.93 -10.80 2.33
CA ASP A 193 -1.46 -12.18 2.51
C ASP A 193 -0.09 -12.21 3.22
N ALA A 194 0.65 -11.09 3.19
CA ALA A 194 1.95 -10.92 3.84
C ALA A 194 1.79 -10.52 5.32
N LEU A 195 1.21 -11.40 6.13
CA LEU A 195 1.05 -11.17 7.56
C LEU A 195 2.40 -11.14 8.28
N LEU A 196 2.69 -10.02 8.93
CA LEU A 196 3.89 -9.84 9.75
C LEU A 196 3.54 -10.12 11.21
N SER A 197 4.28 -11.04 11.86
CA SER A 197 4.01 -11.39 13.26
C SER A 197 5.29 -11.54 14.07
N ILE A 198 5.31 -10.98 15.28
CA ILE A 198 6.40 -11.14 16.25
C ILE A 198 5.79 -11.53 17.60
N ALA A 199 6.44 -12.49 18.29
CA ALA A 199 6.06 -12.85 19.65
C ALA A 199 6.54 -11.77 20.62
N LEU A 200 5.63 -11.32 21.50
CA LEU A 200 5.91 -10.42 22.59
C LEU A 200 6.23 -11.24 23.84
N GLU A 201 7.21 -10.80 24.62
CA GLU A 201 7.55 -11.46 25.89
C GLU A 201 6.45 -11.29 26.94
N GLN A 202 5.73 -10.17 26.87
CA GLN A 202 4.72 -9.77 27.83
C GLN A 202 3.47 -9.21 27.13
N PRO A 203 2.29 -9.30 27.78
CA PRO A 203 1.06 -8.79 27.20
C PRO A 203 1.10 -7.26 27.16
N PRO A 204 0.91 -6.62 25.99
CA PRO A 204 1.09 -5.18 25.85
C PRO A 204 -0.09 -4.40 26.46
N ASP A 205 0.23 -3.32 27.15
CA ASP A 205 -0.72 -2.39 27.75
C ASP A 205 -1.12 -1.28 26.76
N ALA A 206 -0.19 -0.85 25.89
CA ALA A 206 -0.45 0.12 24.84
C ALA A 206 0.42 -0.15 23.60
N LEU A 207 -0.10 0.24 22.44
CA LEU A 207 0.61 0.30 21.15
C LEU A 207 0.57 1.74 20.66
N VAL A 208 1.69 2.29 20.17
CA VAL A 208 1.70 3.62 19.54
C VAL A 208 2.75 3.71 18.45
N TRP A 209 2.35 4.25 17.29
CA TRP A 209 3.29 4.67 16.25
C TRP A 209 4.00 5.95 16.69
N ARG A 210 5.30 5.83 17.02
CA ARG A 210 6.14 6.99 17.33
C ARG A 210 6.49 7.76 16.07
N THR A 211 6.74 7.03 14.99
CA THR A 211 7.00 7.56 13.65
C THR A 211 6.31 6.67 12.61
N THR A 212 6.43 7.02 11.32
CA THR A 212 5.97 6.19 10.20
C THR A 212 6.77 4.90 9.99
N ALA A 213 7.85 4.70 10.74
CA ALA A 213 8.69 3.50 10.65
C ALA A 213 8.94 2.84 12.00
N GLN A 214 8.47 3.44 13.12
CA GLN A 214 8.72 2.94 14.46
C GLN A 214 7.42 2.81 15.25
N LEU A 215 7.12 1.57 15.65
CA LEU A 215 6.03 1.20 16.51
C LEU A 215 6.57 0.90 17.92
N ASP A 216 6.05 1.60 18.92
CA ASP A 216 6.35 1.33 20.31
C ASP A 216 5.27 0.44 20.93
N VAL A 217 5.72 -0.53 21.71
CA VAL A 217 4.90 -1.42 22.52
C VAL A 217 5.26 -1.20 23.98
N LEU A 218 4.27 -0.80 24.77
CA LEU A 218 4.41 -0.63 26.22
C LEU A 218 3.89 -1.89 26.91
N ALA A 219 4.71 -2.51 27.75
CA ALA A 219 4.32 -3.64 28.59
C ALA A 219 5.02 -3.54 29.94
N ASP A 220 4.28 -3.64 31.04
CA ASP A 220 4.83 -3.64 32.42
C ASP A 220 5.79 -2.47 32.71
N GLY A 221 5.45 -1.28 32.19
CA GLY A 221 6.26 -0.08 32.34
C GLY A 221 7.58 -0.07 31.55
N GLN A 222 7.81 -1.03 30.65
CA GLN A 222 8.92 -1.03 29.69
C GLN A 222 8.43 -0.79 28.26
N THR A 223 9.23 -0.10 27.47
CA THR A 223 8.92 0.20 26.07
C THR A 223 9.86 -0.57 25.15
N SER A 224 9.27 -1.43 24.33
CA SER A 224 9.96 -2.13 23.25
C SER A 224 9.62 -1.48 21.93
N ALA A 225 10.63 -1.11 21.15
CA ALA A 225 10.43 -0.50 19.85
C ALA A 225 10.55 -1.55 18.73
N TYR A 226 9.71 -1.44 17.72
CA TYR A 226 9.73 -2.27 16.52
C TYR A 226 9.85 -1.38 15.30
N GLU A 227 10.77 -1.73 14.42
CA GLU A 227 10.98 -1.03 13.16
C GLU A 227 10.14 -1.70 12.07
N PHE A 228 9.25 -0.91 11.47
CA PHE A 228 8.43 -1.28 10.33
C PHE A 228 9.01 -0.63 9.08
N THR A 229 9.58 -1.44 8.19
CA THR A 229 10.10 -0.97 6.91
C THR A 229 9.17 -1.44 5.81
N THR A 230 8.72 -0.50 4.97
CA THR A 230 7.84 -0.81 3.84
C THR A 230 8.14 0.08 2.65
N THR A 231 7.81 -0.43 1.48
CA THR A 231 7.75 0.30 0.22
C THR A 231 6.34 0.87 0.00
N ASP A 232 6.15 1.68 -1.04
CA ASP A 232 4.82 2.26 -1.32
C ASP A 232 3.79 1.21 -1.75
N ILE A 233 4.21 0.13 -2.40
CA ILE A 233 3.32 -0.97 -2.81
C ILE A 233 3.27 -2.12 -1.78
N GLY A 234 4.08 -2.07 -0.72
CA GLY A 234 4.10 -3.08 0.35
C GLY A 234 4.53 -4.48 -0.08
N GLY A 235 5.16 -4.63 -1.25
CA GLY A 235 5.52 -5.92 -1.83
C GLY A 235 4.44 -6.58 -2.69
N ALA A 236 3.24 -6.00 -2.82
CA ALA A 236 2.17 -6.56 -3.64
C ALA A 236 2.37 -6.25 -5.14
N TRP A 237 3.15 -7.09 -5.81
CA TRP A 237 3.43 -6.99 -7.25
C TRP A 237 2.17 -7.01 -8.14
N SER A 238 1.10 -7.67 -7.68
CA SER A 238 -0.19 -7.69 -8.36
C SER A 238 -0.76 -6.30 -8.57
N ARG A 239 -0.53 -5.35 -7.64
CA ARG A 239 -1.01 -3.96 -7.70
C ARG A 239 -0.48 -3.19 -8.92
N LEU A 240 0.62 -3.64 -9.52
CA LEU A 240 1.16 -3.02 -10.74
C LEU A 240 0.30 -3.31 -11.97
N PHE A 241 -0.52 -4.37 -11.92
CA PHE A 241 -1.28 -4.88 -13.07
C PHE A 241 -2.79 -4.98 -12.83
N THR A 242 -3.25 -4.90 -11.58
CA THR A 242 -4.67 -4.97 -11.22
C THR A 242 -5.25 -3.59 -10.88
N PRO A 243 -6.53 -3.33 -11.17
CA PRO A 243 -7.20 -2.09 -10.74
C PRO A 243 -7.18 -1.96 -9.21
N ILE A 244 -6.84 -0.77 -8.70
CA ILE A 244 -6.77 -0.46 -7.26
C ILE A 244 -7.77 0.65 -6.91
N GLN A 245 -8.46 0.50 -5.79
CA GLN A 245 -9.29 1.56 -5.21
C GLN A 245 -8.41 2.57 -4.49
N TYR A 246 -8.06 3.66 -5.15
CA TYR A 246 -7.29 4.75 -4.55
C TYR A 246 -8.18 5.64 -3.67
N GLU A 247 -7.57 6.32 -2.71
CA GLU A 247 -8.23 7.33 -1.87
C GLU A 247 -9.00 8.38 -2.71
N GLY A 248 -10.25 8.65 -2.34
CA GLY A 248 -11.11 9.64 -3.02
C GLY A 248 -11.68 9.21 -4.37
N TYR A 249 -11.34 8.02 -4.88
CA TYR A 249 -11.95 7.48 -6.11
C TYR A 249 -13.12 6.57 -5.76
N GLU A 250 -14.21 6.67 -6.52
CA GLU A 250 -15.38 5.80 -6.32
C GLU A 250 -15.17 4.35 -6.80
N ARG A 251 -14.27 4.13 -7.76
CA ARG A 251 -14.08 2.81 -8.39
C ARG A 251 -12.60 2.44 -8.53
N PRO A 252 -12.28 1.13 -8.59
CA PRO A 252 -10.91 0.70 -8.79
C PRO A 252 -10.43 1.13 -10.17
N SER A 253 -9.20 1.63 -10.25
CA SER A 253 -8.65 2.17 -11.49
C SER A 253 -7.17 1.83 -11.67
N LEU A 254 -6.71 1.89 -12.92
CA LEU A 254 -5.32 1.66 -13.32
C LEU A 254 -4.68 3.00 -13.64
N LEU A 255 -4.01 3.61 -12.66
CA LEU A 255 -3.45 4.95 -12.76
C LEU A 255 -1.93 4.97 -12.56
N TRP A 256 -1.25 5.80 -13.34
CA TRP A 256 0.19 6.06 -13.20
C TRP A 256 0.42 7.51 -12.76
N LEU A 257 0.84 7.68 -11.50
CA LEU A 257 1.24 8.95 -10.90
C LEU A 257 2.14 8.67 -9.66
N PRO A 258 3.41 8.31 -9.87
CA PRO A 258 4.32 7.94 -8.77
C PRO A 258 4.73 9.12 -7.89
N LEU A 259 4.67 10.35 -8.42
CA LEU A 259 5.02 11.58 -7.72
C LEU A 259 3.79 12.51 -7.71
N PRO A 260 2.85 12.32 -6.77
CA PRO A 260 1.71 13.20 -6.63
C PRO A 260 2.16 14.60 -6.17
N ALA A 261 1.35 15.62 -6.48
CA ALA A 261 1.67 17.01 -6.14
C ALA A 261 1.56 17.32 -4.63
N ALA A 262 0.79 16.51 -3.90
CA ALA A 262 0.66 16.61 -2.45
C ALA A 262 1.34 15.41 -1.79
N GLU A 263 2.15 15.65 -0.75
CA GLU A 263 2.87 14.60 -0.02
C GLU A 263 1.95 13.58 0.66
N GLU A 264 0.71 14.00 0.98
CA GLU A 264 -0.30 13.18 1.64
C GLU A 264 -1.09 12.31 0.68
N ALA A 265 -0.95 12.49 -0.63
CA ALA A 265 -1.71 11.73 -1.62
C ALA A 265 -1.07 10.36 -1.87
N GLU A 266 -1.89 9.32 -1.97
CA GLU A 266 -1.42 7.97 -2.30
C GLU A 266 -0.74 7.95 -3.69
N PRO A 267 0.52 7.50 -3.80
CA PRO A 267 1.22 7.36 -5.08
C PRO A 267 0.64 6.18 -5.89
N LYS A 268 0.57 6.34 -7.21
CA LYS A 268 -0.12 5.41 -8.11
C LYS A 268 0.88 4.76 -9.07
N TYR A 269 1.06 3.44 -8.95
CA TYR A 269 2.13 2.70 -9.62
C TYR A 269 1.66 1.70 -10.69
N SER A 270 0.44 1.82 -11.21
CA SER A 270 -0.04 0.88 -12.23
C SER A 270 0.76 1.01 -13.53
N LEU A 271 1.38 -0.09 -13.97
CA LEU A 271 2.16 -0.16 -15.21
C LEU A 271 1.30 -0.34 -16.45
N VAL A 272 0.04 -0.75 -16.28
CA VAL A 272 -0.88 -1.07 -17.39
C VAL A 272 -1.00 0.08 -18.40
N PRO A 273 -1.26 1.35 -18.01
CA PRO A 273 -1.36 2.46 -18.98
C PRO A 273 -0.08 2.67 -19.78
N LEU A 274 1.09 2.51 -19.15
CA LEU A 274 2.39 2.66 -19.81
C LEU A 274 2.61 1.57 -20.86
N LEU A 275 2.32 0.32 -20.50
CA LEU A 275 2.44 -0.83 -21.41
C LEU A 275 1.51 -0.68 -22.61
N PHE A 276 0.24 -0.31 -22.37
CA PHE A 276 -0.71 -0.07 -23.46
C PHE A 276 -0.31 1.11 -24.35
N GLY A 277 0.17 2.21 -23.77
CA GLY A 277 0.69 3.35 -24.53
C GLY A 277 1.86 2.95 -25.43
N THR A 278 2.82 2.20 -24.86
CA THR A 278 4.01 1.72 -25.57
C THR A 278 3.65 0.75 -26.69
N LEU A 279 2.75 -0.21 -26.41
CA LEU A 279 2.30 -1.18 -27.41
C LEU A 279 1.59 -0.49 -28.58
N LYS A 280 0.71 0.49 -28.30
CA LYS A 280 0.05 1.28 -29.35
C LYS A 280 1.06 2.01 -30.23
N ALA A 281 2.05 2.67 -29.63
CA ALA A 281 3.09 3.38 -30.37
C ALA A 281 3.96 2.41 -31.20
N ALA A 282 4.36 1.28 -30.64
CA ALA A 282 5.13 0.25 -31.34
C ALA A 282 4.37 -0.34 -32.53
N LEU A 283 3.08 -0.64 -32.36
CA LEU A 283 2.22 -1.10 -33.45
C LEU A 283 2.11 -0.06 -34.57
N LEU A 284 1.92 1.22 -34.22
CA LEU A 284 1.88 2.30 -35.19
C LEU A 284 3.22 2.43 -35.95
N ALA A 285 4.35 2.34 -35.25
CA ALA A 285 5.67 2.37 -35.86
C ALA A 285 5.89 1.18 -36.82
N LEU A 286 5.45 -0.03 -36.44
CA LEU A 286 5.56 -1.23 -37.28
C LEU A 286 4.77 -1.10 -38.59
N ILE A 287 3.60 -0.46 -38.56
CA ILE A 287 2.79 -0.22 -39.76
C ILE A 287 3.57 0.59 -40.81
N PHE A 288 4.43 1.52 -40.40
CA PHE A 288 5.29 2.28 -41.33
C PHE A 288 6.61 1.56 -41.63
N ALA A 289 7.22 0.94 -40.61
CA ALA A 289 8.53 0.29 -40.74
C ALA A 289 8.51 -0.92 -41.68
N ILE A 290 7.45 -1.74 -41.64
CA ILE A 290 7.31 -2.94 -42.48
C ILE A 290 7.32 -2.61 -43.98
N PRO A 291 6.42 -1.76 -44.52
CA PRO A 291 6.43 -1.43 -45.95
C PRO A 291 7.69 -0.69 -46.37
N LEU A 292 8.25 0.17 -45.52
CA LEU A 292 9.52 0.85 -45.81
C LEU A 292 10.68 -0.14 -45.92
N SER A 293 10.76 -1.11 -45.01
CA SER A 293 11.77 -2.17 -45.05
C SER A 293 11.61 -3.07 -46.26
N MET A 294 10.38 -3.38 -46.66
CA MET A 294 10.12 -4.16 -47.87
C MET A 294 10.50 -3.38 -49.13
N GLY A 295 10.18 -2.08 -49.21
CA GLY A 295 10.55 -1.22 -50.33
C GLY A 295 12.06 -1.01 -50.47
N ALA A 296 12.82 -1.05 -49.36
CA ALA A 296 14.28 -0.98 -49.39
C ALA A 296 14.95 -2.31 -49.78
N ALA A 297 14.24 -3.44 -49.66
CA ALA A 297 14.77 -4.78 -49.94
C ALA A 297 14.61 -5.22 -51.40
N ILE A 298 13.73 -4.55 -52.16
CA ILE A 298 13.46 -4.77 -53.59
C ILE A 298 14.31 -3.79 -54.39
#